data_AF-A0A6M4ISF5-F1
#
_entry.id   AF-A0A6M4ISF5-F1
#
_cell.length_a   1.000
_cell.length_b   1.000
_cell.length_c   1.000
_cell.angle_alpha   90.00
_cell.angle_beta   90.00
_cell.angle_gamma   90.00
#
_symmetry.space_group_name_H-M   'P 1'
#
loop_
_entity.id
_entity.type
_entity.pdbx_description
1 polymer ?
#
loop_
_entity_poly.entity_id
_entity_poly.type
_entity_poly.pdbx_seq_one_letter_code
_entity_poly.pdbx_strand_id
1 'polypeptide(L)' 'MPSRESKRPRDGGVRGQGVNGHPDKLCARCGRPFSWRKKWERDWENVRYCSDKCRMGKGAG' A
#
# COMPACT_ATOMS: atom_id res chain seq x y z
N MET A 1 -23.06 42.51 1.74
CA MET A 1 -21.71 43.09 1.90
C MET A 1 -21.52 43.38 3.38
N PRO A 2 -20.48 42.89 4.08
CA PRO A 2 -19.30 42.11 3.65
C PRO A 2 -19.54 40.59 3.82
N SER A 3 -19.31 39.68 2.86
CA SER A 3 -18.16 39.45 1.96
C SER A 3 -16.82 39.29 2.68
N ARG A 4 -16.56 38.06 3.15
CA ARG A 4 -15.25 37.38 3.10
C ARG A 4 -15.42 35.97 3.66
N GLU A 5 -15.72 35.00 2.81
CA GLU A 5 -14.69 34.14 2.20
C GLU A 5 -13.71 33.58 3.25
N SER A 6 -14.00 32.36 3.68
CA SER A 6 -12.96 31.41 4.03
C SER A 6 -13.48 30.02 3.68
N LYS A 7 -13.57 29.79 2.37
CA LYS A 7 -13.58 28.45 1.78
C LYS A 7 -12.40 27.70 2.39
N ARG A 8 -12.68 26.85 3.37
CA ARG A 8 -11.70 25.88 3.83
C ARG A 8 -11.45 24.94 2.65
N PRO A 9 -10.25 24.86 2.05
CA PRO A 9 -9.99 23.76 1.14
C PRO A 9 -10.19 22.49 1.97
N ARG A 10 -11.17 21.64 1.58
CA ARG A 10 -11.20 20.24 2.02
C ARG A 10 -10.01 19.58 1.36
N ASP A 11 -8.82 19.84 1.92
CA ASP A 11 -7.60 19.14 1.60
C ASP A 11 -7.89 17.65 1.74
N GLY A 12 -7.85 16.97 0.59
CA GLY A 12 -8.20 15.58 0.44
C GLY A 12 -7.27 14.75 1.30
N GLY A 13 -7.81 14.20 2.39
CA GLY A 13 -7.09 13.29 3.27
C GLY A 13 -6.67 12.03 2.54
N VAL A 14 -5.54 12.10 1.84
CA VAL A 14 -4.78 10.95 1.36
C VAL A 14 -4.07 10.31 2.56
N ARG A 15 -4.84 9.62 3.40
CA ARG A 15 -4.26 8.80 4.48
C ARG A 15 -3.80 7.46 3.90
N GLY A 16 -2.74 7.52 3.10
CA GLY A 16 -1.96 6.36 2.67
C GLY A 16 -0.94 5.97 3.73
N GLN A 17 -1.40 5.63 4.94
CA GLN A 17 -0.52 5.17 6.02
C GLN A 17 -0.81 3.70 6.30
N GLY A 18 0.14 2.83 5.93
CA GLY A 18 0.07 1.38 6.11
C GLY A 18 -0.17 1.00 7.56
N VAL A 19 -1.25 0.26 7.79
CA VAL A 19 -1.88 -0.02 9.09
C VAL A 19 -1.07 -0.88 10.09
N ASN A 20 0.24 -1.06 9.94
CA ASN A 20 1.01 -1.99 10.80
C ASN A 20 2.47 -1.61 11.10
N GLY A 21 2.89 -0.33 10.98
CA GLY A 21 4.20 0.13 11.48
C GLY A 21 5.44 -0.45 10.76
N HIS A 22 5.25 -1.24 9.70
CA HIS A 22 6.29 -1.70 8.79
C HIS A 22 6.16 -0.97 7.45
N PRO A 23 7.27 -0.76 6.72
CA PRO A 23 7.20 -0.11 5.42
C PRO A 23 6.23 -0.87 4.51
N ASP A 24 5.15 -0.20 4.12
CA ASP A 24 4.24 -0.71 3.11
C ASP A 24 5.02 -0.87 1.80
N LYS A 25 5.29 -2.13 1.45
CA LYS A 25 5.83 -2.43 0.13
C LYS A 25 4.68 -2.39 -0.86
N LEU A 26 4.95 -1.88 -2.06
CA LEU A 26 4.02 -1.95 -3.17
C LEU A 26 4.16 -3.30 -3.87
N CYS A 27 3.05 -3.96 -4.13
CA CYS A 27 3.05 -5.20 -4.91
C CYS A 27 3.41 -4.90 -6.37
N ALA A 28 4.49 -5.51 -6.89
CA ALA A 28 4.89 -5.33 -8.28
C ALA A 28 3.86 -5.81 -9.32
N ARG A 29 2.89 -6.65 -8.91
CA ARG A 29 1.83 -7.19 -9.78
C ARG A 29 0.59 -6.30 -9.82
N CYS A 30 0.11 -5.86 -8.65
CA CYS A 30 -1.20 -5.20 -8.52
C CYS A 30 -1.12 -3.78 -7.97
N GLY A 31 0.08 -3.28 -7.65
CA GLY A 31 0.29 -1.93 -7.12
C GLY A 31 -0.30 -1.68 -5.73
N ARG A 32 -0.84 -2.70 -5.07
CA ARG A 32 -1.45 -2.55 -3.75
C ARG A 32 -0.35 -2.45 -2.67
N PRO A 33 -0.46 -1.47 -1.74
CA PRO A 33 0.38 -1.44 -0.56
C PRO A 33 0.04 -2.63 0.32
N PHE A 34 1.06 -3.34 0.78
CA PHE A 34 0.89 -4.49 1.66
C PHE A 34 1.90 -4.44 2.81
N SER A 35 1.40 -4.74 4.01
CA SER A 35 2.21 -4.74 5.22
C SER A 35 2.98 -6.04 5.38
N TRP A 36 4.12 -5.97 6.08
CA TRP A 36 4.87 -7.13 6.53
C TRP A 36 3.99 -8.16 7.26
N ARG A 37 4.31 -9.44 7.10
CA ARG A 37 3.63 -10.56 7.78
C ARG A 37 4.68 -11.48 8.36
N LYS A 38 4.42 -12.07 9.53
CA LYS A 38 5.30 -13.06 10.18
C LYS A 38 5.75 -14.20 9.24
N LYS A 39 4.88 -14.63 8.33
CA LYS A 39 5.20 -15.66 7.31
C LYS A 39 6.32 -15.28 6.34
N TRP A 40 6.71 -14.01 6.28
CA TRP A 40 7.72 -13.48 5.38
C TRP A 40 9.01 -13.12 6.09
N GLU A 41 9.15 -13.38 7.39
CA GLU A 41 10.35 -13.04 8.16
C GLU A 41 11.65 -13.56 7.51
N ARG A 42 11.62 -14.76 6.93
CA ARG A 42 12.79 -15.37 6.28
C ARG A 42 13.06 -14.91 4.85
N ASP A 43 12.03 -14.47 4.13
CA ASP A 43 12.12 -14.21 2.68
C ASP A 43 11.72 -12.77 2.31
N TRP A 44 11.59 -11.87 3.29
CA TRP A 44 11.03 -10.53 3.09
C TRP A 44 11.78 -9.70 2.03
N GLU A 45 13.09 -9.87 1.91
CA GLU A 45 13.90 -9.22 0.86
C GLU A 45 13.52 -9.70 -0.54
N ASN A 46 13.12 -10.97 -0.69
CA ASN A 46 12.67 -11.55 -1.94
C ASN A 46 11.18 -11.29 -2.23
N VAL A 47 10.38 -11.01 -1.19
CA VAL A 47 8.93 -10.77 -1.31
C VAL A 47 8.65 -9.39 -1.91
N ARG A 48 8.21 -9.41 -3.18
CA ARG A 48 7.75 -8.24 -3.96
C ARG A 48 6.24 -8.21 -4.23
N TYR A 49 5.52 -9.20 -3.72
CA TYR A 49 4.11 -9.45 -4.06
C TYR A 49 3.24 -9.59 -2.81
N CYS A 50 2.03 -9.02 -2.84
CA CYS A 50 1.12 -9.02 -1.68
C CYS A 50 0.57 -10.41 -1.31
N SER A 51 0.55 -11.33 -2.27
CA SER A 51 -0.08 -12.65 -2.15
C SER A 51 0.65 -13.67 -3.02
N ASP A 52 0.52 -14.94 -2.64
CA ASP A 52 1.08 -16.05 -3.42
C ASP A 52 0.48 -16.10 -4.84
N LYS A 53 -0.81 -15.80 -4.99
CA LYS A 53 -1.45 -15.63 -6.32
C LYS A 53 -0.76 -14.59 -7.21
N CYS A 54 -0.23 -13.51 -6.63
CA CYS A 54 0.50 -12.48 -7.38
C CYS A 54 1.93 -12.91 -7.71
N ARG A 55 2.56 -13.69 -6.82
CA ARG A 55 3.88 -14.30 -7.02
C ARG A 55 3.84 -15.40 -8.09
N MET A 56 2.87 -16.31 -8.00
CA MET A 56 2.70 -17.47 -8.87
C MET A 56 2.11 -17.12 -10.25
N GLY A 57 1.74 -15.86 -10.48
CA GLY A 57 1.21 -15.40 -11.77
C GLY A 57 2.21 -15.43 -12.94
N LYS A 58 3.39 -16.03 -12.77
CA LYS A 58 4.25 -16.47 -13.87
C LYS A 58 4.49 -17.98 -13.73
N GLY A 59 3.84 -18.75 -14.60
CA GLY A 59 4.31 -20.06 -15.04
C GLY A 59 4.06 -21.23 -14.10
N ALA A 60 2.86 -21.78 -14.12
CA ALA A 60 2.63 -23.22 -13.98
C ALA A 60 1.29 -23.53 -14.66
N GLY A 61 1.38 -23.72 -15.98
CA GLY A 61 0.52 -24.70 -16.64
C GLY A 61 1.08 -26.10 -16.37
#